data_AF-A0A1A9HME0-F1
#
_entry.id   AF-A0A1A9HME0-F1
#
_cell.length_a   1.000
_cell.length_b   1.000
_cell.length_c   1.000
_cell.angle_alpha   90.00
_cell.angle_beta   90.00
_cell.angle_gamma   90.00
#
_symmetry.space_group_name_H-M   'P 1'
#
loop_
_entity.id
_entity.type
_entity.pdbx_description
1 polymer ?
#
loop_
_entity_poly.entity_id
_entity_poly.type
_entity_poly.pdbx_seq_one_letter_code
_entity_poly.pdbx_strand_id
1 'polypeptide(L)'
;MTPSNLSANIASRVPHFRTLAETEQWAITRMAWAWASGPSHDVYAGYCAFPKQRLRTLWKSDQRARDRLQYHYFHVLPGIRGQRVAHAWRPKAELLEAIQASCDDPQPCDLLDDKGRPIRRLQTALPARRGPSKSSYVGLACTNAVEINVAALQYCSAVAPREQDRKFAKALLRLANNKLAPGRVPIRYEEKDTGRLFARGGVLQGYSREARKAALSGAWDYDISNCHFAVLRHFAIRLGIETPTVAAYLVSKRETRERLSRTCNADVDAVKQALIALVYGMSLSPRLHGSLARTLGSQDAAKRFGQDKFVRSLLTEIKTLIAPLIELHAKPFGRVVNAIGRAAPMSRGKWRLLAHLLQGVEASALRAVLDAHGGDVLLAVHDGWIFKRHVEPAAVEALIERATGVRLSLECQPLQTPVNDQTISSISHSNQQVTEHSLQICASTEGSLQTQGQDPLQAQPLPQPPLVPDIFYNTDPVKDRPRGLVLSGCVSWSVPTHVTGVEWSSGRRRRTAAPAVEAVAMNQTD
;
A
#
# COMPACT_ATOMS: atom_id res chain seq x y z
N MET A 1 -1.45 -1.09 -16.23
CA MET A 1 -0.33 -1.20 -17.19
C MET A 1 0.01 -2.66 -17.35
N THR A 2 0.08 -3.11 -18.59
CA THR A 2 0.36 -4.49 -18.98
C THR A 2 1.09 -4.46 -20.33
N PRO A 3 2.14 -5.26 -20.56
CA PRO A 3 2.78 -5.38 -21.86
C PRO A 3 1.81 -5.88 -22.95
N SER A 4 1.86 -5.29 -24.14
CA SER A 4 0.97 -5.67 -25.26
C SER A 4 1.18 -7.09 -25.77
N ASN A 5 2.43 -7.55 -25.80
CA ASN A 5 2.81 -8.90 -26.22
C ASN A 5 2.22 -10.02 -25.34
N LEU A 6 1.84 -9.72 -24.08
CA LEU A 6 1.25 -10.73 -23.19
C LEU A 6 -0.05 -11.30 -23.76
N SER A 7 -0.93 -10.46 -24.32
CA SER A 7 -2.21 -10.94 -24.85
C SER A 7 -2.02 -11.86 -26.06
N ALA A 8 -1.05 -11.53 -26.93
CA ALA A 8 -0.68 -12.37 -28.06
C ALA A 8 -0.04 -13.70 -27.61
N ASN A 9 0.85 -13.65 -26.62
CA ASN A 9 1.47 -14.85 -26.05
C ASN A 9 0.44 -15.79 -25.41
N ILE A 10 -0.54 -15.26 -24.66
CA ILE A 10 -1.65 -16.04 -24.12
C ILE A 10 -2.50 -16.63 -25.26
N ALA A 11 -2.87 -15.82 -26.26
CA ALA A 11 -3.65 -16.26 -27.42
C ALA A 11 -2.95 -17.31 -28.31
N SER A 12 -1.63 -17.46 -28.19
CA SER A 12 -0.85 -18.47 -28.93
C SER A 12 -0.67 -19.79 -28.17
N ARG A 13 -0.75 -19.78 -26.83
CA ARG A 13 -0.38 -20.92 -25.97
C ARG A 13 -1.53 -21.51 -25.16
N VAL A 14 -2.55 -20.70 -24.85
CA VAL A 14 -3.62 -21.14 -23.94
C VAL A 14 -4.87 -21.55 -24.73
N PRO A 15 -5.30 -22.83 -24.64
CA PRO A 15 -6.48 -23.33 -25.35
C PRO A 15 -7.74 -22.50 -25.07
N HIS A 16 -8.59 -22.35 -26.09
CA HIS A 16 -9.86 -21.63 -26.04
C HIS A 16 -9.78 -20.13 -25.66
N PHE A 17 -8.58 -19.53 -25.52
CA PHE A 17 -8.47 -18.10 -25.21
C PHE A 17 -9.05 -17.21 -26.33
N ARG A 18 -8.73 -17.53 -27.60
CA ARG A 18 -9.21 -16.78 -28.77
C ARG A 18 -10.73 -16.84 -28.96
N THR A 19 -11.40 -17.84 -28.40
CA THR A 19 -12.86 -18.00 -28.51
C THR A 19 -13.64 -17.25 -27.42
N LEU A 20 -12.95 -16.62 -26.46
CA LEU A 20 -13.56 -15.77 -25.45
C LEU A 20 -13.88 -14.37 -26.00
N ALA A 21 -14.81 -13.67 -25.35
CA ALA A 21 -15.04 -12.26 -25.66
C ALA A 21 -13.79 -11.41 -25.32
N GLU A 22 -13.55 -10.32 -26.06
CA GLU A 22 -12.40 -9.42 -25.87
C GLU A 22 -12.27 -8.94 -24.40
N THR A 23 -13.41 -8.67 -23.74
CA THR A 23 -13.45 -8.26 -22.33
C THR A 23 -12.98 -9.34 -21.36
N GLU A 24 -13.22 -10.62 -21.67
CA GLU A 24 -12.75 -11.77 -20.91
C GLU A 24 -11.27 -12.05 -21.17
N GLN A 25 -10.85 -12.02 -22.45
CA GLN A 25 -9.46 -12.12 -22.87
C GLN A 25 -8.62 -11.08 -22.13
N TRP A 26 -9.06 -9.83 -22.14
CA TRP A 26 -8.39 -8.73 -21.46
C TRP A 26 -8.37 -8.88 -19.93
N ALA A 27 -9.45 -9.41 -19.33
CA ALA A 27 -9.49 -9.68 -17.89
C ALA A 27 -8.48 -10.76 -17.48
N ILE A 28 -8.36 -11.86 -18.25
CA ILE A 28 -7.33 -12.88 -18.05
C ILE A 28 -5.93 -12.28 -18.24
N THR A 29 -5.68 -11.54 -19.33
CA THR A 29 -4.39 -10.88 -19.59
C THR A 29 -3.97 -9.97 -18.43
N ARG A 30 -4.89 -9.16 -17.89
CA ARG A 30 -4.63 -8.34 -16.70
C ARG A 30 -4.35 -9.14 -15.45
N MET A 31 -4.98 -10.30 -15.27
CA MET A 31 -4.73 -11.19 -14.13
C MET A 31 -3.39 -11.91 -14.25
N ALA A 32 -3.07 -12.45 -15.43
CA ALA A 32 -1.78 -13.03 -15.74
C ALA A 32 -0.66 -12.01 -15.43
N TRP A 33 -0.83 -10.76 -15.88
CA TRP A 33 0.11 -9.70 -15.55
C TRP A 33 0.12 -9.34 -14.06
N ALA A 34 -1.03 -9.14 -13.42
CA ALA A 34 -1.09 -8.83 -11.99
C ALA A 34 -0.54 -9.94 -11.08
N TRP A 35 -0.48 -11.18 -11.58
CA TRP A 35 0.22 -12.29 -10.94
C TRP A 35 1.73 -12.17 -11.10
N ALA A 36 2.21 -11.83 -12.30
CA ALA A 36 3.62 -11.55 -12.59
C ALA A 36 4.16 -10.35 -11.79
N SER A 37 3.34 -9.30 -11.70
CA SER A 37 3.78 -7.92 -11.48
C SER A 37 3.24 -7.29 -10.19
N GLY A 38 2.81 -8.07 -9.19
CA GLY A 38 2.16 -7.54 -7.99
C GLY A 38 2.45 -8.30 -6.70
N PRO A 39 2.40 -7.62 -5.54
CA PRO A 39 2.62 -8.26 -4.24
C PRO A 39 1.64 -9.43 -4.03
N SER A 40 2.20 -10.59 -3.69
CA SER A 40 1.45 -11.73 -3.16
C SER A 40 0.71 -11.30 -1.90
N HIS A 41 -0.62 -11.35 -1.92
CA HIS A 41 -1.43 -11.02 -0.77
C HIS A 41 -1.82 -12.29 0.00
N ASP A 42 -1.44 -12.28 1.29
CA ASP A 42 -1.82 -13.23 2.35
C ASP A 42 -1.03 -14.56 2.40
N VAL A 43 -0.08 -14.63 3.35
CA VAL A 43 0.21 -15.72 4.35
C VAL A 43 0.39 -17.18 3.89
N TYR A 44 0.09 -17.57 2.65
CA TYR A 44 0.17 -18.95 2.17
C TYR A 44 1.57 -19.33 1.67
N ALA A 45 2.46 -19.70 2.58
CA ALA A 45 3.59 -20.63 2.35
C ALA A 45 4.35 -20.50 0.99
N GLY A 46 4.67 -19.28 0.55
CA GLY A 46 5.40 -19.02 -0.71
C GLY A 46 4.56 -19.03 -2.00
N TYR A 47 3.26 -19.28 -1.95
CA TYR A 47 2.40 -19.37 -3.14
C TYR A 47 1.89 -18.01 -3.61
N CYS A 48 2.27 -17.63 -4.84
CA CYS A 48 1.67 -16.51 -5.55
C CYS A 48 0.22 -16.85 -5.95
N ALA A 49 -0.78 -16.34 -5.22
CA ALA A 49 -2.19 -16.65 -5.48
C ALA A 49 -3.14 -15.44 -5.32
N PHE A 50 -4.28 -15.49 -6.00
CA PHE A 50 -5.33 -14.48 -5.87
C PHE A 50 -6.37 -14.85 -4.80
N PRO A 51 -6.71 -13.94 -3.87
CA PRO A 51 -7.87 -14.12 -3.00
C PRO A 51 -9.17 -13.90 -3.80
N LYS A 52 -10.19 -14.72 -3.54
CA LYS A 52 -11.51 -14.71 -4.23
C LYS A 52 -12.16 -13.32 -4.33
N GLN A 53 -11.92 -12.42 -3.37
CA GLN A 53 -12.42 -11.04 -3.40
C GLN A 53 -11.77 -10.17 -4.49
N ARG A 54 -10.47 -10.34 -4.78
CA ARG A 54 -9.77 -9.61 -5.84
C ARG A 54 -10.28 -10.04 -7.22
N LEU A 55 -10.65 -11.31 -7.36
CA LEU A 55 -11.29 -11.86 -8.56
C LEU A 55 -12.66 -11.23 -8.80
N ARG A 56 -13.49 -11.10 -7.76
CA ARG A 56 -14.78 -10.37 -7.83
C ARG A 56 -14.61 -8.90 -8.25
N THR A 57 -13.57 -8.20 -7.79
CA THR A 57 -13.35 -6.80 -8.21
C THR A 57 -12.93 -6.66 -9.68
N LEU A 58 -12.38 -7.70 -10.30
CA LEU A 58 -11.95 -7.66 -11.70
C LEU A 58 -13.07 -8.05 -12.67
N TRP A 59 -13.90 -9.04 -12.32
CA TRP A 59 -15.00 -9.54 -13.16
C TRP A 59 -16.40 -8.96 -12.83
N LYS A 60 -16.50 -8.00 -11.91
CA LYS A 60 -17.77 -7.41 -11.44
C LYS A 60 -18.75 -8.51 -10.93
N SER A 61 -20.04 -8.33 -11.19
CA SER A 61 -21.15 -9.16 -10.72
C SER A 61 -21.43 -10.41 -11.58
N ASP A 62 -20.75 -10.61 -12.72
CA ASP A 62 -20.93 -11.84 -13.50
C ASP A 62 -20.21 -13.02 -12.84
N GLN A 63 -20.97 -13.70 -11.99
CA GLN A 63 -20.54 -14.88 -11.28
C GLN A 63 -20.31 -16.08 -12.22
N ARG A 64 -21.10 -16.22 -13.29
CA ARG A 64 -21.00 -17.39 -14.19
C ARG A 64 -19.75 -17.31 -15.06
N ALA A 65 -19.48 -16.16 -15.68
CA ALA A 65 -18.23 -15.93 -16.41
C ALA A 65 -17.03 -16.08 -15.47
N ARG A 66 -17.06 -15.47 -14.27
CA ARG A 66 -16.00 -15.62 -13.26
C ARG A 66 -15.69 -17.09 -12.96
N ASP A 67 -16.70 -17.89 -12.61
CA ASP A 67 -16.49 -19.27 -12.15
C ASP A 67 -16.03 -20.18 -13.30
N ARG A 68 -16.49 -19.95 -14.54
CA ARG A 68 -15.98 -20.57 -15.77
C ARG A 68 -14.51 -20.22 -16.03
N LEU A 69 -14.16 -18.94 -16.09
CA LEU A 69 -12.80 -18.48 -16.39
C LEU A 69 -11.82 -18.91 -15.29
N GLN A 70 -12.29 -18.94 -14.03
CA GLN A 70 -11.57 -19.54 -12.93
C GLN A 70 -11.20 -21.00 -13.20
N TYR A 71 -12.18 -21.86 -13.54
CA TYR A 71 -11.94 -23.28 -13.82
C TYR A 71 -10.99 -23.53 -15.01
N HIS A 72 -11.12 -22.77 -16.10
CA HIS A 72 -10.30 -22.98 -17.29
C HIS A 72 -8.86 -22.46 -17.15
N TYR A 73 -8.64 -21.31 -16.50
CA TYR A 73 -7.35 -20.60 -16.53
C TYR A 73 -6.58 -20.61 -15.20
N PHE A 74 -7.20 -21.06 -14.09
CA PHE A 74 -6.61 -21.05 -12.76
C PHE A 74 -6.87 -22.35 -11.99
N HIS A 75 -5.86 -22.82 -11.25
CA HIS A 75 -6.04 -23.88 -10.26
C HIS A 75 -6.58 -23.31 -8.95
N VAL A 76 -7.59 -23.96 -8.39
CA VAL A 76 -7.95 -23.83 -6.97
C VAL A 76 -6.87 -24.51 -6.15
N LEU A 77 -6.16 -23.74 -5.33
CA LEU A 77 -5.36 -24.31 -4.26
C LEU A 77 -6.28 -24.63 -3.08
N PRO A 78 -6.23 -25.85 -2.52
CA PRO A 78 -6.98 -26.18 -1.31
C PRO A 78 -6.51 -25.28 -0.17
N GLY A 79 -7.46 -24.68 0.54
CA GLY A 79 -7.14 -23.92 1.75
C GLY A 79 -6.57 -24.86 2.82
N ILE A 80 -5.52 -24.43 3.52
CA ILE A 80 -4.99 -25.16 4.69
C ILE A 80 -6.14 -25.34 5.69
N ARG A 81 -6.42 -26.61 6.08
CA ARG A 81 -7.54 -26.96 6.96
C ARG A 81 -7.58 -26.03 8.18
N GLY A 82 -8.75 -25.42 8.40
CA GLY A 82 -9.01 -24.45 9.46
C GLY A 82 -9.07 -22.99 9.00
N GLN A 83 -8.27 -22.55 8.03
CA GLN A 83 -8.29 -21.14 7.63
C GLN A 83 -9.55 -20.78 6.83
N ARG A 84 -10.25 -19.70 7.26
CA ARG A 84 -11.51 -19.20 6.68
C ARG A 84 -11.38 -18.55 5.28
N VAL A 85 -10.31 -18.84 4.53
CA VAL A 85 -10.13 -18.38 3.14
C VAL A 85 -10.56 -19.48 2.19
N ALA A 86 -11.84 -19.42 1.78
CA ALA A 86 -12.37 -20.31 0.76
C ALA A 86 -11.72 -20.00 -0.61
N HIS A 87 -10.72 -20.82 -0.95
CA HIS A 87 -10.02 -20.91 -2.25
C HIS A 87 -9.07 -19.75 -2.58
N ALA A 88 -7.79 -20.10 -2.74
CA ALA A 88 -6.77 -19.27 -3.37
C ALA A 88 -6.52 -19.77 -4.81
N TRP A 89 -6.11 -18.89 -5.72
CA TRP A 89 -6.08 -19.20 -7.16
C TRP A 89 -4.70 -18.93 -7.80
N ARG A 90 -4.12 -19.93 -8.47
CA ARG A 90 -2.84 -19.84 -9.20
C ARG A 90 -3.10 -20.01 -10.72
N PRO A 91 -2.41 -19.30 -11.64
CA PRO A 91 -2.49 -19.58 -13.08
C PRO A 91 -2.13 -21.04 -13.40
N LYS A 92 -2.73 -21.62 -14.44
CA LYS A 92 -2.31 -22.93 -15.00
C LYS A 92 -0.98 -22.82 -15.76
N ALA A 93 -0.36 -23.97 -16.06
CA ALA A 93 0.96 -24.06 -16.68
C ALA A 93 1.07 -23.26 -18.00
N GLU A 94 0.10 -23.40 -18.89
CA GLU A 94 0.05 -22.74 -20.20
C GLU A 94 0.00 -21.21 -20.05
N LEU A 95 -0.70 -20.73 -19.01
CA LEU A 95 -0.78 -19.31 -18.66
C LEU A 95 0.51 -18.81 -18.01
N LEU A 96 1.21 -19.65 -17.23
CA LEU A 96 2.54 -19.34 -16.68
C LEU A 96 3.59 -19.25 -17.79
N GLU A 97 3.58 -20.17 -18.76
CA GLU A 97 4.45 -20.15 -19.94
C GLU A 97 4.22 -18.90 -20.80
N ALA A 98 2.95 -18.53 -21.03
CA ALA A 98 2.61 -17.29 -21.73
C ALA A 98 3.09 -16.03 -20.99
N ILE A 99 3.03 -16.01 -19.66
CA ILE A 99 3.61 -14.94 -18.83
C ILE A 99 5.14 -14.93 -18.97
N GLN A 100 5.78 -16.09 -18.87
CA GLN A 100 7.25 -16.21 -18.89
C GLN A 100 7.82 -15.77 -20.24
N ALA A 101 7.26 -16.28 -21.34
CA ALA A 101 7.59 -15.86 -22.70
C ALA A 101 7.32 -14.36 -22.93
N SER A 102 6.31 -13.79 -22.29
CA SER A 102 6.04 -12.35 -22.36
C SER A 102 7.06 -11.50 -21.61
N CYS A 103 7.63 -12.01 -20.51
CA CYS A 103 8.67 -11.35 -19.74
C CYS A 103 10.07 -11.46 -20.37
N ASP A 104 10.38 -12.60 -20.98
CA ASP A 104 11.68 -12.88 -21.62
C ASP A 104 11.78 -12.34 -23.05
N ASP A 105 10.68 -11.83 -23.61
CA ASP A 105 10.63 -11.19 -24.93
C ASP A 105 11.58 -9.98 -24.99
N PRO A 106 12.60 -9.99 -25.88
CA PRO A 106 13.56 -8.90 -26.01
C PRO A 106 13.00 -7.69 -26.79
N GLN A 107 11.87 -7.81 -27.48
CA GLN A 107 11.34 -6.74 -28.33
C GLN A 107 10.55 -5.70 -27.52
N PRO A 108 10.77 -4.39 -27.69
CA PRO A 108 10.07 -3.36 -26.94
C PRO A 108 8.54 -3.44 -27.06
N CYS A 109 7.82 -3.44 -25.94
CA CYS A 109 6.36 -3.50 -25.93
C CYS A 109 5.66 -2.13 -25.93
N ASP A 110 4.42 -2.10 -26.41
CA ASP A 110 3.47 -1.05 -26.06
C ASP A 110 2.91 -1.35 -24.65
N LEU A 111 2.78 -0.32 -23.81
CA LEU A 111 2.18 -0.44 -22.48
C LEU A 111 0.68 -0.14 -22.56
N LEU A 112 -0.15 -1.08 -22.11
CA LEU A 112 -1.60 -0.97 -22.20
C LEU A 112 -2.23 -0.34 -20.94
N ASP A 113 -3.26 0.50 -21.13
CA ASP A 113 -4.08 1.05 -20.06
C ASP A 113 -5.02 -0.01 -19.44
N ASP A 114 -5.78 0.32 -18.40
CA ASP A 114 -6.67 -0.67 -17.75
C ASP A 114 -7.82 -1.17 -18.65
N LYS A 115 -8.00 -0.59 -19.85
CA LYS A 115 -8.95 -1.01 -20.89
C LYS A 115 -8.28 -1.73 -22.07
N GLY A 116 -6.99 -2.05 -21.99
CA GLY A 116 -6.27 -2.78 -23.05
C GLY A 116 -5.73 -1.91 -24.17
N ARG A 117 -5.79 -0.58 -24.04
CA ARG A 117 -5.44 0.34 -25.13
C ARG A 117 -4.00 0.87 -24.96
N PRO A 118 -3.20 0.98 -26.04
CA PRO A 118 -1.85 1.52 -25.95
C PRO A 118 -1.79 2.92 -25.33
N ILE A 119 -0.91 3.10 -24.34
CA ILE A 119 -0.61 4.39 -23.73
C ILE A 119 0.36 5.12 -24.66
N ARG A 120 -0.12 6.16 -25.35
CA ARG A 120 0.65 6.91 -26.37
C ARG A 120 1.54 8.03 -25.81
N ARG A 121 1.38 8.41 -24.55
CA ARG A 121 2.18 9.47 -23.90
C ARG A 121 2.29 9.25 -22.40
N LEU A 122 3.44 9.59 -21.82
CA LEU A 122 3.61 9.62 -20.37
C LEU A 122 2.57 10.56 -19.76
N GLN A 123 1.95 10.12 -18.68
CA GLN A 123 0.96 10.91 -17.93
C GLN A 123 1.68 11.57 -16.76
N THR A 124 1.10 12.64 -16.20
CA THR A 124 1.61 13.19 -14.94
C THR A 124 1.54 12.11 -13.85
N ALA A 125 2.59 12.02 -13.03
CA ALA A 125 2.65 11.06 -11.93
C ALA A 125 1.45 11.25 -10.98
N LEU A 126 1.14 12.50 -10.67
CA LEU A 126 0.04 12.94 -9.83
C LEU A 126 -1.03 13.63 -10.70
N PRO A 127 -2.01 12.90 -11.23
CA PRO A 127 -3.08 13.47 -12.05
C PRO A 127 -4.05 14.29 -11.18
N ALA A 128 -4.50 15.44 -11.69
CA ALA A 128 -5.64 16.13 -11.09
C ALA A 128 -6.88 15.22 -11.05
N ARG A 129 -7.41 14.97 -9.85
CA ARG A 129 -8.61 14.14 -9.66
C ARG A 129 -9.85 14.92 -10.10
N ARG A 130 -10.60 14.38 -11.07
CA ARG A 130 -11.92 14.93 -11.43
C ARG A 130 -12.95 14.46 -10.40
N GLY A 131 -13.48 15.36 -9.59
CA GLY A 131 -14.50 15.10 -8.56
C GLY A 131 -14.42 16.08 -7.38
N PRO A 132 -15.36 16.01 -6.42
CA PRO A 132 -15.45 16.95 -5.28
C PRO A 132 -14.27 16.85 -4.29
N SER A 133 -13.50 15.76 -4.35
CA SER A 133 -12.20 15.64 -3.70
C SER A 133 -11.11 15.92 -4.74
N LYS A 134 -10.69 17.20 -4.85
CA LYS A 134 -9.41 17.54 -5.52
C LYS A 134 -8.28 16.81 -4.78
N SER A 135 -7.27 16.32 -5.50
CA SER A 135 -6.09 15.73 -4.85
C SER A 135 -5.35 16.79 -4.02
N SER A 136 -4.76 16.42 -2.89
CA SER A 136 -3.92 17.33 -2.09
C SER A 136 -2.55 17.55 -2.73
N TYR A 137 -2.18 16.73 -3.72
CA TYR A 137 -0.88 16.73 -4.40
C TYR A 137 -0.95 17.30 -5.83
N VAL A 138 -1.96 18.10 -6.16
CA VAL A 138 -2.09 18.73 -7.50
C VAL A 138 -1.01 19.78 -7.69
N GLY A 139 -0.29 19.71 -8.82
CA GLY A 139 0.74 20.68 -9.20
C GLY A 139 2.15 20.30 -8.76
N LEU A 140 2.30 19.24 -7.95
CA LEU A 140 3.61 18.83 -7.45
C LEU A 140 4.44 18.11 -8.50
N ALA A 141 5.72 18.47 -8.57
CA ALA A 141 6.71 17.72 -9.33
C ALA A 141 6.86 16.33 -8.71
N CYS A 142 6.73 15.29 -9.52
CA CYS A 142 7.01 13.92 -9.10
C CYS A 142 7.33 13.08 -10.33
N THR A 143 8.35 12.24 -10.23
CA THR A 143 8.84 11.39 -11.31
C THR A 143 7.72 10.48 -11.85
N ASN A 144 7.39 10.62 -13.13
CA ASN A 144 6.36 9.83 -13.83
C ASN A 144 6.91 8.65 -14.65
N ALA A 145 8.23 8.53 -14.75
CA ALA A 145 8.92 7.37 -15.27
C ALA A 145 10.25 7.20 -14.55
N VAL A 146 10.41 6.09 -13.83
CA VAL A 146 11.59 5.82 -13.00
C VAL A 146 12.59 5.01 -13.79
N GLU A 147 13.81 5.53 -13.88
CA GLU A 147 14.95 4.82 -14.45
C GLU A 147 15.33 3.65 -13.55
N ILE A 148 15.65 2.51 -14.18
CA ILE A 148 16.01 1.29 -13.46
C ILE A 148 17.45 0.86 -13.78
N ASN A 149 18.15 0.32 -12.79
CA ASN A 149 19.42 -0.35 -13.01
C ASN A 149 19.16 -1.72 -13.65
N VAL A 150 19.26 -1.77 -14.98
CA VAL A 150 18.97 -2.96 -15.79
C VAL A 150 19.89 -4.13 -15.43
N ALA A 151 21.19 -3.91 -15.28
CA ALA A 151 22.16 -4.96 -15.00
C ALA A 151 21.97 -5.56 -13.59
N ALA A 152 21.73 -4.71 -12.58
CA ALA A 152 21.37 -5.14 -11.23
C ALA A 152 20.08 -5.99 -11.20
N LEU A 153 19.08 -5.62 -12.01
CA LEU A 153 17.84 -6.39 -12.16
C LEU A 153 18.03 -7.68 -12.96
N GLN A 154 18.87 -7.71 -14.00
CA GLN A 154 19.22 -8.94 -14.72
C GLN A 154 19.84 -9.96 -13.75
N TYR A 155 20.81 -9.53 -12.95
CA TYR A 155 21.39 -10.37 -11.88
C TYR A 155 20.31 -10.83 -10.88
N CYS A 156 19.50 -9.92 -10.36
CA CYS A 156 18.40 -10.25 -9.44
C CYS A 156 17.42 -11.28 -10.05
N SER A 157 17.12 -11.17 -11.35
CA SER A 157 16.24 -12.08 -12.08
C SER A 157 16.79 -13.50 -12.22
N ALA A 158 18.11 -13.64 -12.25
CA ALA A 158 18.80 -14.93 -12.36
C ALA A 158 19.01 -15.59 -11.00
N VAL A 159 19.58 -14.86 -10.02
CA VAL A 159 20.16 -15.49 -8.82
C VAL A 159 19.49 -15.15 -7.49
N ALA A 160 18.49 -14.25 -7.44
CA ALA A 160 17.85 -13.93 -6.15
C ALA A 160 17.24 -15.21 -5.55
N PRO A 161 17.42 -15.49 -4.24
CA PRO A 161 17.09 -16.79 -3.66
C PRO A 161 15.59 -17.11 -3.73
N ARG A 162 14.74 -16.09 -3.55
CA ARG A 162 13.27 -16.23 -3.60
C ARG A 162 12.79 -16.10 -5.03
N GLU A 163 12.01 -17.08 -5.51
CA GLU A 163 11.36 -17.05 -6.83
C GLU A 163 10.57 -15.75 -7.06
N GLN A 164 9.90 -15.26 -6.00
CA GLN A 164 9.14 -14.01 -6.03
C GLN A 164 9.99 -12.79 -6.40
N ASP A 165 11.25 -12.74 -5.95
CA ASP A 165 12.18 -11.63 -6.24
C ASP A 165 12.67 -11.72 -7.69
N ARG A 166 13.06 -12.92 -8.15
CA ARG A 166 13.45 -13.19 -9.55
C ARG A 166 12.36 -12.77 -10.54
N LYS A 167 11.13 -13.19 -10.25
CA LYS A 167 9.91 -12.89 -11.00
C LYS A 167 9.60 -11.39 -11.05
N PHE A 168 9.72 -10.70 -9.92
CA PHE A 168 9.57 -9.25 -9.88
C PHE A 168 10.65 -8.53 -10.68
N ALA A 169 11.89 -9.00 -10.64
CA ALA A 169 12.95 -8.43 -11.47
C ALA A 169 12.66 -8.60 -12.98
N LYS A 170 12.23 -9.79 -13.42
CA LYS A 170 11.77 -10.01 -14.81
C LYS A 170 10.60 -9.09 -15.20
N ALA A 171 9.62 -8.90 -14.32
CA ALA A 171 8.49 -8.01 -14.58
C ALA A 171 8.92 -6.53 -14.71
N LEU A 172 9.89 -6.06 -13.93
CA LEU A 172 10.47 -4.70 -14.05
C LEU A 172 11.24 -4.53 -15.36
N LEU A 173 12.12 -5.49 -15.69
CA LEU A 173 12.86 -5.49 -16.96
C LEU A 173 11.88 -5.41 -18.14
N ARG A 174 10.79 -6.19 -18.13
CA ARG A 174 9.79 -6.14 -19.19
C ARG A 174 9.04 -4.81 -19.24
N LEU A 175 8.79 -4.17 -18.11
CA LEU A 175 8.15 -2.85 -18.07
C LEU A 175 9.06 -1.72 -18.55
N ALA A 176 10.37 -1.83 -18.35
CA ALA A 176 11.35 -0.87 -18.85
C ALA A 176 11.69 -1.07 -20.34
N ASN A 177 11.58 -2.30 -20.83
CA ASN A 177 11.67 -2.62 -22.27
C ASN A 177 10.36 -2.26 -23.00
N ASN A 178 10.09 -0.97 -23.10
CA ASN A 178 8.86 -0.42 -23.63
C ASN A 178 9.10 0.76 -24.58
N LYS A 179 8.18 0.96 -25.53
CA LYS A 179 8.24 2.04 -26.53
C LYS A 179 7.87 3.44 -26.01
N LEU A 180 7.28 3.53 -24.81
CA LEU A 180 6.74 4.78 -24.26
C LEU A 180 7.79 5.60 -23.51
N ALA A 181 8.70 4.93 -22.82
CA ALA A 181 9.85 5.48 -22.10
C ALA A 181 10.91 4.37 -21.97
N PRO A 182 11.73 4.15 -23.02
CA PRO A 182 12.76 3.11 -23.01
C PRO A 182 13.70 3.21 -21.79
N GLY A 183 14.03 2.08 -21.18
CA GLY A 183 14.89 2.02 -19.99
C GLY A 183 14.24 2.49 -18.68
N ARG A 184 13.00 2.99 -18.72
CA ARG A 184 12.28 3.52 -17.56
C ARG A 184 10.94 2.82 -17.36
N VAL A 185 10.54 2.66 -16.09
CA VAL A 185 9.22 2.12 -15.70
C VAL A 185 8.28 3.30 -15.44
N PRO A 186 7.22 3.51 -16.26
CA PRO A 186 6.26 4.58 -16.01
C PRO A 186 5.49 4.37 -14.70
N ILE A 187 5.37 5.44 -13.90
CA ILE A 187 4.66 5.45 -12.62
C ILE A 187 3.53 6.47 -12.67
N ARG A 188 2.39 6.08 -12.12
CA ARG A 188 1.26 6.96 -11.87
C ARG A 188 0.68 6.67 -10.50
N TYR A 189 0.53 7.69 -9.67
CA TYR A 189 -0.04 7.59 -8.34
C TYR A 189 -1.56 7.84 -8.34
N GLU A 190 -2.22 7.23 -7.37
CA GLU A 190 -3.59 7.49 -6.97
C GLU A 190 -3.61 7.81 -5.46
N GLU A 191 -4.15 8.97 -5.11
CA GLU A 191 -4.35 9.34 -3.70
C GLU A 191 -5.62 8.65 -3.13
N LYS A 192 -5.49 8.01 -1.97
CA LYS A 192 -6.62 7.38 -1.26
C LYS A 192 -7.32 8.34 -0.31
N ASP A 193 -8.43 7.90 0.29
CA ASP A 193 -9.26 8.73 1.18
C ASP A 193 -8.54 9.20 2.45
N THR A 194 -7.46 8.52 2.86
CA THR A 194 -6.59 8.97 3.96
C THR A 194 -5.50 9.94 3.54
N GLY A 195 -5.24 10.12 2.23
CA GLY A 195 -4.16 10.97 1.70
C GLY A 195 -2.92 10.23 1.22
N ARG A 196 -2.78 8.94 1.54
CA ARG A 196 -1.65 8.12 1.09
C ARG A 196 -1.64 7.99 -0.44
N LEU A 197 -0.46 8.08 -1.04
CA LEU A 197 -0.22 7.81 -2.46
C LEU A 197 0.02 6.32 -2.72
N PHE A 198 -0.65 5.79 -3.75
CA PHE A 198 -0.50 4.41 -4.21
C PHE A 198 -0.22 4.35 -5.72
N ALA A 199 0.87 3.70 -6.11
CA ALA A 199 1.24 3.48 -7.51
C ALA A 199 0.20 2.57 -8.21
N ARG A 200 -0.51 3.11 -9.20
CA ARG A 200 -1.47 2.39 -10.03
C ARG A 200 -0.75 1.30 -10.83
N GLY A 201 -1.27 0.07 -10.77
CA GLY A 201 -0.61 -1.10 -11.35
C GLY A 201 0.46 -1.72 -10.45
N GLY A 202 0.79 -1.13 -9.30
CA GLY A 202 1.63 -1.74 -8.25
C GLY A 202 3.12 -1.87 -8.58
N VAL A 203 3.58 -1.28 -9.70
CA VAL A 203 4.80 -1.68 -10.42
C VAL A 203 6.15 -1.49 -9.71
N LEU A 204 6.26 -0.64 -8.69
CA LEU A 204 7.51 -0.47 -7.91
C LEU A 204 7.25 -0.39 -6.40
N GLN A 205 6.27 0.43 -5.98
CA GLN A 205 5.88 0.56 -4.56
C GLN A 205 5.45 -0.77 -3.92
N GLY A 206 4.88 -1.70 -4.69
CA GLY A 206 4.40 -3.01 -4.23
C GLY A 206 5.40 -4.16 -4.39
N TYR A 207 6.61 -3.91 -4.92
CA TYR A 207 7.57 -4.97 -5.22
C TYR A 207 8.40 -5.30 -3.98
N SER A 208 9.02 -6.47 -3.95
CA SER A 208 9.86 -6.88 -2.81
C SER A 208 11.03 -5.91 -2.60
N ARG A 209 11.55 -5.88 -1.37
CA ARG A 209 12.67 -5.00 -1.00
C ARG A 209 13.91 -5.28 -1.85
N GLU A 210 14.19 -6.55 -2.14
CA GLU A 210 15.36 -6.94 -2.93
C GLU A 210 15.22 -6.60 -4.42
N ALA A 211 14.05 -6.85 -5.05
CA ALA A 211 13.81 -6.39 -6.42
C ALA A 211 13.85 -4.86 -6.54
N ARG A 212 13.44 -4.13 -5.50
CA ARG A 212 13.48 -2.67 -5.45
C ARG A 212 14.89 -2.11 -5.24
N LYS A 213 15.69 -2.71 -4.36
CA LYS A 213 17.14 -2.42 -4.22
C LYS A 213 17.86 -2.64 -5.54
N ALA A 214 17.56 -3.74 -6.24
CA ALA A 214 18.12 -4.01 -7.56
C ALA A 214 17.70 -2.95 -8.58
N ALA A 215 16.40 -2.63 -8.65
CA ALA A 215 15.88 -1.64 -9.57
C ALA A 215 16.47 -0.24 -9.39
N LEU A 216 16.73 0.16 -8.14
CA LEU A 216 17.11 1.52 -7.77
C LEU A 216 18.49 1.55 -7.09
N SER A 217 19.39 0.65 -7.50
CA SER A 217 20.75 0.58 -6.97
C SER A 217 21.49 1.89 -7.24
N GLY A 218 22.11 2.46 -6.20
CA GLY A 218 22.72 3.79 -6.19
C GLY A 218 21.82 4.91 -5.62
N ALA A 219 20.52 4.68 -5.49
CA ALA A 219 19.58 5.60 -4.85
C ALA A 219 19.56 5.46 -3.32
N TRP A 220 18.80 6.31 -2.62
CA TRP A 220 18.72 6.33 -1.16
C TRP A 220 17.28 6.20 -0.67
N ASP A 221 17.04 5.25 0.23
CA ASP A 221 15.74 4.86 0.77
C ASP A 221 15.56 5.44 2.18
N TYR A 222 14.50 6.24 2.35
CA TYR A 222 14.15 6.96 3.57
C TYR A 222 12.79 6.46 4.08
N ASP A 223 12.71 6.12 5.36
CA ASP A 223 11.48 5.66 6.03
C ASP A 223 11.31 6.39 7.37
N ILE A 224 10.08 6.75 7.75
CA ILE A 224 9.85 7.42 9.04
C ILE A 224 9.87 6.38 10.17
N SER A 225 10.91 6.44 11.01
CA SER A 225 11.13 5.51 12.13
C SER A 225 9.91 5.47 13.07
N ASN A 226 9.20 4.34 13.07
CA ASN A 226 8.03 4.09 13.92
C ASN A 226 6.90 5.15 13.77
N CYS A 227 6.66 5.66 12.57
CA CYS A 227 5.76 6.79 12.32
C CYS A 227 4.48 6.82 13.18
N HIS A 228 3.68 5.74 13.19
CA HIS A 228 2.42 5.70 13.95
C HIS A 228 2.59 5.90 15.46
N PHE A 229 3.65 5.33 16.06
CA PHE A 229 3.90 5.47 17.49
C PHE A 229 4.45 6.86 17.84
N ALA A 230 5.28 7.45 16.97
CA ALA A 230 5.77 8.82 17.14
C ALA A 230 4.61 9.83 17.06
N VAL A 231 3.73 9.70 16.06
CA VAL A 231 2.53 10.54 15.91
C VAL A 231 1.54 10.33 17.09
N LEU A 232 1.32 9.09 17.53
CA LEU A 232 0.52 8.80 18.72
C LEU A 232 1.08 9.49 19.98
N ARG A 233 2.40 9.41 20.20
CA ARG A 233 3.06 10.04 21.35
C ARG A 233 2.96 11.56 21.29
N HIS A 234 3.15 12.17 20.12
CA HIS A 234 2.97 13.60 19.93
C HIS A 234 1.55 14.06 20.29
N PHE A 235 0.52 13.38 19.77
CA PHE A 235 -0.85 13.76 20.12
C PHE A 235 -1.20 13.49 21.59
N ALA A 236 -0.64 12.44 22.20
CA ALA A 236 -0.81 12.17 23.63
C ALA A 236 -0.28 13.34 24.49
N ILE A 237 0.92 13.84 24.17
CA ILE A 237 1.51 15.03 24.80
C ILE A 237 0.59 16.25 24.64
N ARG A 238 0.08 16.51 23.42
CA ARG A 238 -0.85 17.62 23.17
C ARG A 238 -2.18 17.54 23.92
N LEU A 239 -2.61 16.33 24.30
CA LEU A 239 -3.81 16.09 25.09
C LEU A 239 -3.54 16.04 26.62
N GLY A 240 -2.29 16.17 27.06
CA GLY A 240 -1.90 15.98 28.46
C GLY A 240 -2.06 14.53 28.95
N ILE A 241 -2.09 13.55 28.05
CA ILE A 241 -2.28 12.13 28.38
C ILE A 241 -0.92 11.42 28.43
N GLU A 242 -0.59 10.85 29.58
CA GLU A 242 0.63 10.07 29.73
C GLU A 242 0.55 8.73 28.97
N THR A 243 1.67 8.40 28.31
CA THR A 243 1.82 7.15 27.53
C THR A 243 3.23 6.56 27.74
N PRO A 244 3.57 6.17 28.99
CA PRO A 244 4.91 5.70 29.33
C PRO A 244 5.32 4.44 28.56
N THR A 245 4.39 3.54 28.22
CA THR A 245 4.68 2.34 27.43
C THR A 245 4.98 2.68 25.97
N VAL A 246 4.21 3.61 25.37
CA VAL A 246 4.52 4.12 24.02
C VAL A 246 5.88 4.85 24.01
N ALA A 247 6.16 5.68 25.01
CA ALA A 247 7.42 6.40 25.13
C ALA A 247 8.61 5.46 25.27
N ALA A 248 8.52 4.47 26.17
CA ALA A 248 9.54 3.44 26.34
C ALA A 248 9.79 2.66 25.04
N TYR A 249 8.72 2.28 24.33
CA TYR A 249 8.84 1.55 23.05
C TYR A 249 9.54 2.34 21.95
N LEU A 250 9.36 3.67 21.90
CA LEU A 250 10.05 4.51 20.93
C LEU A 250 11.57 4.52 21.17
N VAL A 251 12.00 4.49 22.44
CA VAL A 251 13.41 4.43 22.84
C VAL A 251 13.99 3.03 22.62
N SER A 252 13.36 1.97 23.14
CA SER A 252 13.89 0.59 23.12
C SER A 252 13.27 -0.30 22.03
N LYS A 253 12.98 0.27 20.85
CA LYS A 253 12.25 -0.39 19.75
C LYS A 253 12.83 -1.76 19.34
N ARG A 254 14.16 -1.89 19.27
CA ARG A 254 14.85 -3.13 18.90
C ARG A 254 14.76 -4.16 20.02
N GLU A 255 15.23 -3.80 21.21
CA GLU A 255 15.23 -4.65 22.40
C GLU A 255 13.84 -5.20 22.72
N THR A 256 12.81 -4.36 22.66
CA THR A 256 11.41 -4.77 22.89
C THR A 256 10.98 -5.85 21.89
N ARG A 257 11.31 -5.70 20.60
CA ARG A 257 10.97 -6.68 19.56
C ARG A 257 11.72 -7.99 19.73
N GLU A 258 13.01 -7.93 20.05
CA GLU A 258 13.83 -9.12 20.31
C GLU A 258 13.38 -9.87 21.58
N ARG A 259 13.08 -9.14 22.66
CA ARG A 259 12.51 -9.71 23.90
C ARG A 259 11.19 -10.42 23.60
N LEU A 260 10.26 -9.75 22.91
CA LEU A 260 8.98 -10.33 22.53
C LEU A 260 9.12 -11.51 21.57
N SER A 261 10.08 -11.47 20.63
CA SER A 261 10.41 -12.58 19.73
C SER A 261 10.82 -13.83 20.53
N ARG A 262 11.75 -13.68 21.48
CA ARG A 262 12.16 -14.74 22.42
C ARG A 262 10.97 -15.23 23.27
N THR A 263 10.20 -14.32 23.87
CA THR A 263 9.01 -14.68 24.68
C THR A 263 7.94 -15.42 23.88
N CYS A 264 7.71 -15.06 22.62
CA CYS A 264 6.68 -15.68 21.80
C CYS A 264 7.15 -16.96 21.10
N ASN A 265 8.46 -17.15 20.94
CA ASN A 265 9.08 -18.04 19.96
C ASN A 265 8.56 -17.74 18.54
N ALA A 266 8.72 -16.49 18.12
CA ALA A 266 8.29 -15.97 16.82
C ALA A 266 9.37 -15.06 16.22
N ASP A 267 9.38 -14.94 14.91
CA ASP A 267 10.31 -14.08 14.18
C ASP A 267 10.19 -12.59 14.58
N VAL A 268 11.30 -11.84 14.50
CA VAL A 268 11.37 -10.42 14.91
C VAL A 268 10.52 -9.53 14.01
N ASP A 269 10.47 -9.79 12.70
CA ASP A 269 9.58 -9.06 11.79
C ASP A 269 8.11 -9.45 12.02
N ALA A 270 7.81 -10.72 12.32
CA ALA A 270 6.46 -11.13 12.75
C ALA A 270 5.98 -10.36 13.99
N VAL A 271 6.85 -10.16 14.99
CA VAL A 271 6.57 -9.33 16.17
C VAL A 271 6.42 -7.86 15.81
N LYS A 272 7.27 -7.30 14.93
CA LYS A 272 7.15 -5.92 14.41
C LYS A 272 5.77 -5.70 13.75
N GLN A 273 5.34 -6.63 12.89
CA GLN A 273 4.03 -6.58 12.23
C GLN A 273 2.87 -6.68 13.22
N ALA A 274 2.96 -7.56 14.23
CA ALA A 274 1.95 -7.68 15.27
C ALA A 274 1.79 -6.36 16.07
N LEU A 275 2.90 -5.75 16.49
CA LEU A 275 2.89 -4.47 17.22
C LEU A 275 2.29 -3.33 16.38
N ILE A 276 2.67 -3.18 15.11
CA ILE A 276 2.07 -2.19 14.20
C ILE A 276 0.56 -2.45 14.06
N ALA A 277 0.14 -3.69 13.90
CA ALA A 277 -1.26 -4.03 13.73
C ALA A 277 -2.13 -3.75 14.99
N LEU A 278 -1.55 -3.68 16.19
CA LEU A 278 -2.28 -3.23 17.40
C LEU A 278 -2.78 -1.79 17.28
N VAL A 279 -1.98 -0.90 16.69
CA VAL A 279 -2.38 0.50 16.42
C VAL A 279 -3.58 0.54 15.47
N TYR A 280 -3.66 -0.41 14.54
CA TYR A 280 -4.78 -0.60 13.62
C TYR A 280 -5.95 -1.42 14.20
N GLY A 281 -5.95 -1.72 15.49
CA GLY A 281 -7.04 -2.40 16.19
C GLY A 281 -7.04 -3.92 16.08
N MET A 282 -5.88 -4.55 15.83
CA MET A 282 -5.74 -6.00 15.91
C MET A 282 -6.15 -6.51 17.30
N SER A 283 -6.97 -7.56 17.33
CA SER A 283 -7.39 -8.21 18.57
C SER A 283 -6.27 -9.11 19.12
N LEU A 284 -6.05 -9.05 20.44
CA LEU A 284 -5.20 -10.00 21.19
C LEU A 284 -5.82 -11.41 21.34
N SER A 285 -6.86 -11.74 20.57
CA SER A 285 -7.48 -13.06 20.62
C SER A 285 -6.51 -14.12 20.06
N PRO A 286 -6.12 -15.14 20.85
CA PRO A 286 -5.16 -16.15 20.43
C PRO A 286 -5.80 -17.26 19.58
N ARG A 287 -6.92 -17.00 18.89
CA ARG A 287 -7.56 -18.02 18.03
C ARG A 287 -6.62 -18.37 16.88
N LEU A 288 -6.49 -19.66 16.54
CA LEU A 288 -5.61 -20.16 15.46
C LEU A 288 -5.81 -19.44 14.10
N HIS A 289 -7.03 -19.00 13.81
CA HIS A 289 -7.38 -18.27 12.58
C HIS A 289 -7.63 -16.77 12.81
N GLY A 290 -7.30 -16.27 14.00
CA GLY A 290 -7.21 -14.85 14.29
C GLY A 290 -6.04 -14.21 13.54
N SER A 291 -6.13 -12.91 13.29
CA SER A 291 -5.06 -12.17 12.61
C SER A 291 -3.74 -12.25 13.36
N LEU A 292 -3.75 -12.18 14.70
CA LEU A 292 -2.55 -12.27 15.53
C LEU A 292 -1.82 -13.61 15.38
N ALA A 293 -2.53 -14.74 15.45
CA ALA A 293 -1.94 -16.07 15.28
C ALA A 293 -1.40 -16.29 13.85
N ARG A 294 -2.07 -15.74 12.83
CA ARG A 294 -1.53 -15.73 11.45
C ARG A 294 -0.27 -14.88 11.31
N THR A 295 -0.19 -13.75 12.00
CA THR A 295 0.98 -12.86 11.97
C THR A 295 2.18 -13.47 12.72
N LEU A 296 1.96 -14.07 13.89
CA LEU A 296 3.01 -14.66 14.74
C LEU A 296 3.30 -16.15 14.44
N GLY A 297 2.67 -16.72 13.41
CA GLY A 297 2.89 -18.10 12.95
C GLY A 297 2.25 -19.21 13.80
N SER A 298 1.88 -18.97 15.07
CA SER A 298 1.25 -19.99 15.92
C SER A 298 0.23 -19.46 16.93
N GLN A 299 -0.60 -20.37 17.43
CA GLN A 299 -1.58 -20.09 18.48
C GLN A 299 -0.90 -19.74 19.81
N ASP A 300 0.18 -20.45 20.16
CA ASP A 300 0.91 -20.25 21.41
C ASP A 300 1.70 -18.95 21.41
N ALA A 301 2.33 -18.59 20.29
CA ALA A 301 2.96 -17.28 20.13
C ALA A 301 1.93 -16.15 20.34
N ALA A 302 0.73 -16.26 19.75
CA ALA A 302 -0.35 -15.30 19.97
C ALA A 302 -0.86 -15.27 21.42
N LYS A 303 -0.91 -16.42 22.10
CA LYS A 303 -1.27 -16.51 23.53
C LYS A 303 -0.22 -15.80 24.39
N ARG A 304 1.06 -16.10 24.22
CA ARG A 304 2.18 -15.46 24.95
C ARG A 304 2.23 -13.96 24.69
N PHE A 305 2.12 -13.53 23.43
CA PHE A 305 2.06 -12.11 23.05
C PHE A 305 0.87 -11.39 23.70
N GLY A 306 -0.32 -12.00 23.69
CA GLY A 306 -1.51 -11.44 24.34
C GLY A 306 -1.46 -11.44 25.88
N GLN A 307 -0.58 -12.23 26.49
CA GLN A 307 -0.36 -12.29 27.94
C GLN A 307 0.77 -11.35 28.41
N ASP A 308 1.68 -10.93 27.52
CA ASP A 308 2.79 -10.04 27.85
C ASP A 308 2.33 -8.70 28.46
N LYS A 309 2.92 -8.32 29.60
CA LYS A 309 2.53 -7.12 30.36
C LYS A 309 2.70 -5.85 29.53
N PHE A 310 3.81 -5.71 28.82
CA PHE A 310 4.09 -4.54 27.98
C PHE A 310 3.08 -4.45 26.82
N VAL A 311 2.77 -5.55 26.13
CA VAL A 311 1.77 -5.56 25.05
C VAL A 311 0.38 -5.12 25.55
N ARG A 312 -0.02 -5.58 26.74
CA ARG A 312 -1.31 -5.22 27.34
C ARG A 312 -1.35 -3.76 27.80
N SER A 313 -0.27 -3.23 28.39
CA SER A 313 -0.15 -1.81 28.72
C SER A 313 -0.17 -0.93 27.46
N LEU A 314 0.60 -1.29 26.42
CA LEU A 314 0.65 -0.57 25.15
C LEU A 314 -0.73 -0.48 24.48
N LEU A 315 -1.47 -1.60 24.42
CA LEU A 315 -2.83 -1.60 23.87
C LEU A 315 -3.81 -0.78 24.73
N THR A 316 -3.58 -0.70 26.04
CA THR A 316 -4.41 0.10 26.96
C THR A 316 -4.18 1.59 26.72
N GLU A 317 -2.92 2.04 26.68
CA GLU A 317 -2.56 3.42 26.34
C GLU A 317 -3.14 3.85 24.99
N ILE A 318 -2.98 3.04 23.95
CA ILE A 318 -3.56 3.32 22.62
C ILE A 318 -5.08 3.48 22.73
N LYS A 319 -5.79 2.59 23.44
CA LYS A 319 -7.26 2.69 23.60
C LYS A 319 -7.70 3.97 24.30
N THR A 320 -6.98 4.38 25.34
CA THR A 320 -7.27 5.61 26.11
C THR A 320 -7.21 6.84 25.22
N LEU A 321 -6.26 6.89 24.27
CA LEU A 321 -6.13 8.01 23.33
C LEU A 321 -7.26 8.12 22.30
N ILE A 322 -7.86 7.00 21.85
CA ILE A 322 -8.69 7.00 20.63
C ILE A 322 -9.87 7.97 20.72
N ALA A 323 -10.59 8.04 21.85
CA ALA A 323 -11.75 8.91 21.97
C ALA A 323 -11.36 10.41 22.00
N PRO A 324 -10.45 10.85 22.89
CA PRO A 324 -9.90 12.22 22.85
C PRO A 324 -9.34 12.64 21.49
N LEU A 325 -8.63 11.75 20.77
CA LEU A 325 -8.10 12.04 19.44
C LEU A 325 -9.18 12.27 18.39
N ILE A 326 -10.25 11.47 18.43
CA ILE A 326 -11.41 11.62 17.53
C ILE A 326 -12.13 12.93 17.80
N GLU A 327 -12.28 13.30 19.07
CA GLU A 327 -12.92 14.55 19.51
C GLU A 327 -12.11 15.78 19.11
N LEU A 328 -10.79 15.79 19.37
CA LEU A 328 -9.86 16.85 18.95
C LEU A 328 -9.91 17.14 17.43
N HIS A 329 -10.18 16.12 16.63
CA HIS A 329 -10.25 16.22 15.17
C HIS A 329 -11.68 16.20 14.62
N ALA A 330 -12.69 16.25 15.49
CA ALA A 330 -14.09 16.31 15.09
C ALA A 330 -14.39 17.66 14.45
N LYS A 331 -15.30 17.63 13.48
CA LYS A 331 -15.86 18.79 12.77
C LYS A 331 -17.39 18.63 12.70
N PRO A 332 -18.13 19.73 12.47
CA PRO A 332 -19.58 19.69 12.28
C PRO A 332 -20.03 18.62 11.27
N PHE A 333 -21.30 18.21 11.38
CA PHE A 333 -21.91 17.15 10.55
C PHE A 333 -21.27 15.76 10.71
N GLY A 334 -20.75 15.46 11.90
CA GLY A 334 -20.28 14.11 12.26
C GLY A 334 -19.06 13.65 11.46
N ARG A 335 -18.08 14.53 11.24
CA ARG A 335 -16.87 14.26 10.47
C ARG A 335 -15.63 14.33 11.36
N VAL A 336 -14.63 13.52 11.03
CA VAL A 336 -13.26 13.61 11.55
C VAL A 336 -12.35 14.01 10.39
N VAL A 337 -11.54 15.05 10.57
CA VAL A 337 -10.64 15.55 9.52
C VAL A 337 -9.19 15.29 9.92
N ASN A 338 -8.40 14.74 8.99
CA ASN A 338 -6.98 14.47 9.22
C ASN A 338 -6.07 15.63 8.76
N ALA A 339 -4.76 15.50 9.00
CA ALA A 339 -3.79 16.60 8.81
C ALA A 339 -3.76 17.21 7.40
N ILE A 340 -4.12 16.47 6.35
CA ILE A 340 -4.21 16.98 4.96
C ILE A 340 -5.64 17.38 4.52
N GLY A 341 -6.56 17.57 5.48
CA GLY A 341 -7.93 18.02 5.21
C GLY A 341 -8.88 16.93 4.69
N ARG A 342 -8.54 15.64 4.77
CA ARG A 342 -9.46 14.57 4.34
C ARG A 342 -10.47 14.24 5.44
N ALA A 343 -11.75 14.20 5.09
CA ALA A 343 -12.85 13.93 6.01
C ALA A 343 -13.29 12.44 5.98
N ALA A 344 -13.41 11.85 7.17
CA ALA A 344 -14.03 10.55 7.41
C ALA A 344 -15.33 10.72 8.23
N PRO A 345 -16.41 9.96 7.97
CA PRO A 345 -17.61 10.02 8.82
C PRO A 345 -17.37 9.32 10.16
N MET A 346 -17.86 9.91 11.26
CA MET A 346 -17.73 9.38 12.63
C MET A 346 -18.41 8.01 12.82
N SER A 347 -19.30 7.60 11.91
CA SER A 347 -19.87 6.25 11.85
C SER A 347 -18.84 5.17 11.45
N ARG A 348 -17.64 5.52 10.98
CA ARG A 348 -16.52 4.57 10.88
C ARG A 348 -16.10 4.14 12.29
N GLY A 349 -15.90 2.83 12.48
CA GLY A 349 -15.45 2.30 13.78
C GLY A 349 -14.15 2.96 14.26
N LYS A 350 -14.07 3.22 15.57
CA LYS A 350 -13.02 4.03 16.23
C LYS A 350 -11.58 3.76 15.76
N TRP A 351 -11.17 2.50 15.60
CA TRP A 351 -9.85 2.12 15.09
C TRP A 351 -9.56 2.59 13.65
N ARG A 352 -10.58 2.63 12.79
CA ARG A 352 -10.46 3.17 11.42
C ARG A 352 -10.37 4.70 11.41
N LEU A 353 -10.94 5.38 12.40
CA LEU A 353 -10.78 6.83 12.59
C LEU A 353 -9.38 7.15 13.11
N LEU A 354 -8.84 6.38 14.07
CA LEU A 354 -7.44 6.51 14.47
C LEU A 354 -6.50 6.32 13.25
N ALA A 355 -6.69 5.24 12.49
CA ALA A 355 -5.93 5.00 11.26
C ALA A 355 -6.00 6.18 10.27
N HIS A 356 -7.18 6.76 10.07
CA HIS A 356 -7.40 7.92 9.20
C HIS A 356 -6.62 9.16 9.65
N LEU A 357 -6.52 9.39 10.96
CA LEU A 357 -5.75 10.49 11.55
C LEU A 357 -4.24 10.29 11.38
N LEU A 358 -3.72 9.13 11.81
CA LEU A 358 -2.30 8.81 11.74
C LEU A 358 -1.78 8.83 10.29
N GLN A 359 -2.54 8.26 9.35
CA GLN A 359 -2.18 8.25 7.94
C GLN A 359 -2.30 9.63 7.26
N GLY A 360 -3.05 10.56 7.86
CA GLY A 360 -3.06 11.95 7.42
C GLY A 360 -1.75 12.66 7.72
N VAL A 361 -1.11 12.36 8.86
CA VAL A 361 0.18 12.95 9.22
C VAL A 361 1.29 12.44 8.30
N GLU A 362 1.32 11.13 8.00
CA GLU A 362 2.22 10.56 6.98
C GLU A 362 2.06 11.24 5.62
N ALA A 363 0.81 11.39 5.17
CA ALA A 363 0.52 12.03 3.89
C ALA A 363 0.97 13.51 3.88
N SER A 364 0.90 14.20 5.02
CA SER A 364 1.41 15.57 5.15
C SER A 364 2.94 15.61 5.12
N ALA A 365 3.62 14.67 5.79
CA ALA A 365 5.07 14.54 5.78
C ALA A 365 5.59 14.23 4.37
N LEU A 366 5.04 13.21 3.71
CA LEU A 366 5.37 12.85 2.33
C LEU A 366 5.07 13.99 1.35
N ARG A 367 3.96 14.72 1.55
CA ARG A 367 3.67 15.91 0.76
C ARG A 367 4.75 16.96 0.92
N ALA A 368 5.14 17.34 2.13
CA ALA A 368 6.21 18.33 2.36
C ALA A 368 7.51 17.95 1.63
N VAL A 369 7.87 16.67 1.63
CA VAL A 369 9.03 16.14 0.89
C VAL A 369 8.85 16.28 -0.63
N LEU A 370 7.67 15.98 -1.17
CA LEU A 370 7.39 16.13 -2.61
C LEU A 370 7.31 17.61 -3.05
N ASP A 371 6.76 18.49 -2.20
CA ASP A 371 6.69 19.93 -2.43
C ASP A 371 8.11 20.53 -2.53
N ALA A 372 9.05 20.12 -1.65
CA ALA A 372 10.42 20.65 -1.62
C ALA A 372 11.43 19.92 -2.54
N HIS A 373 11.29 18.60 -2.72
CA HIS A 373 12.29 17.73 -3.36
C HIS A 373 11.72 16.82 -4.45
N GLY A 374 10.50 17.07 -4.93
CA GLY A 374 9.78 16.16 -5.85
C GLY A 374 10.49 15.84 -7.17
N GLY A 375 11.41 16.68 -7.64
CA GLY A 375 12.29 16.40 -8.78
C GLY A 375 13.39 15.37 -8.51
N ASP A 376 13.79 15.20 -7.25
CA ASP A 376 14.78 14.20 -6.80
C ASP A 376 14.15 12.94 -6.20
N VAL A 377 12.86 12.94 -5.91
CA VAL A 377 12.12 11.72 -5.52
C VAL A 377 11.90 10.82 -6.74
N LEU A 378 12.47 9.61 -6.70
CA LEU A 378 12.20 8.54 -7.64
C LEU A 378 10.87 7.85 -7.33
N LEU A 379 10.64 7.50 -6.06
CA LEU A 379 9.50 6.67 -5.66
C LEU A 379 8.99 7.07 -4.27
N ALA A 380 7.72 7.46 -4.18
CA ALA A 380 6.99 7.55 -2.91
C ALA A 380 6.44 6.18 -2.47
N VAL A 381 6.58 5.86 -1.17
CA VAL A 381 6.29 4.55 -0.57
C VAL A 381 5.64 4.70 0.82
N HIS A 382 4.33 4.99 0.88
CA HIS A 382 3.59 5.13 2.14
C HIS A 382 4.16 6.25 3.05
N ASP A 383 4.83 5.89 4.14
CA ASP A 383 5.54 6.72 5.11
C ASP A 383 7.04 6.90 4.80
N GLY A 384 7.51 6.36 3.66
CA GLY A 384 8.87 6.54 3.13
C GLY A 384 8.92 6.98 1.66
N TRP A 385 10.13 7.25 1.17
CA TRP A 385 10.42 7.66 -0.20
C TRP A 385 11.87 7.32 -0.59
N ILE A 386 12.14 7.31 -1.89
CA ILE A 386 13.47 7.05 -2.45
C ILE A 386 13.96 8.29 -3.20
N PHE A 387 15.08 8.86 -2.76
CA PHE A 387 15.77 9.95 -3.45
C PHE A 387 16.83 9.42 -4.42
N LYS A 388 17.07 10.15 -5.52
CA LYS A 388 18.19 9.91 -6.46
C LYS A 388 19.56 10.00 -5.80
N ARG A 389 19.70 10.84 -4.77
CA ARG A 389 20.95 11.24 -4.13
C ARG A 389 20.75 11.29 -2.62
N HIS A 390 21.83 11.24 -1.85
CA HIS A 390 21.75 11.47 -0.41
C HIS A 390 21.29 12.91 -0.15
N VAL A 391 20.33 13.07 0.76
CA VAL A 391 19.88 14.34 1.33
C VAL A 391 20.00 14.22 2.85
N GLU A 392 20.61 15.21 3.50
CA GLU A 392 20.88 15.16 4.94
C GLU A 392 19.58 14.94 5.74
N PRO A 393 19.43 13.82 6.50
CA PRO A 393 18.17 13.48 7.16
C PRO A 393 17.62 14.60 8.04
N ALA A 394 18.48 15.26 8.82
CA ALA A 394 18.08 16.35 9.72
C ALA A 394 17.40 17.52 9.00
N ALA A 395 17.78 17.83 7.75
CA ALA A 395 17.14 18.88 6.96
C ALA A 395 15.71 18.48 6.54
N VAL A 396 15.51 17.20 6.22
CA VAL A 396 14.21 16.63 5.83
C VAL A 396 13.31 16.44 7.06
N GLU A 397 13.87 16.04 8.20
CA GLU A 397 13.18 16.01 9.50
C GLU A 397 12.66 17.39 9.89
N ALA A 398 13.49 18.43 9.78
CA ALA A 398 13.08 19.81 10.07
C ALA A 398 12.01 20.33 9.10
N LEU A 399 12.06 19.94 7.82
CA LEU A 399 11.01 20.21 6.84
C LEU A 399 9.67 19.56 7.24
N ILE A 400 9.71 18.29 7.64
CA ILE A 400 8.53 17.53 8.10
C ILE A 400 7.98 18.11 9.40
N GLU A 401 8.82 18.50 10.36
CA GLU A 401 8.39 19.12 11.62
C GLU A 401 7.69 20.46 11.36
N ARG A 402 8.23 21.32 10.48
CA ARG A 402 7.55 22.56 10.06
C ARG A 402 6.19 22.31 9.39
N ALA A 403 6.10 21.31 8.51
CA ALA A 403 4.89 21.04 7.73
C ALA A 403 3.80 20.26 8.49
N THR A 404 4.15 19.52 9.54
CA THR A 404 3.22 18.64 10.28
C THR A 404 3.00 19.05 11.73
N GLY A 405 3.89 19.87 12.30
CA GLY A 405 3.98 20.12 13.74
C GLY A 405 4.51 18.93 14.55
N VAL A 406 4.93 17.84 13.90
CA VAL A 406 5.37 16.60 14.55
C VAL A 406 6.85 16.34 14.25
N ARG A 407 7.67 16.24 15.30
CA ARG A 407 9.05 15.74 15.17
C ARG A 407 9.02 14.25 14.84
N LEU A 408 9.52 13.91 13.66
CA LEU A 408 9.56 12.55 13.13
C LEU A 408 10.98 12.25 12.65
N SER A 409 11.61 11.22 13.22
CA SER A 409 12.96 10.81 12.83
C SER A 409 12.97 9.87 11.63
N LEU A 410 14.01 9.96 10.80
CA LEU A 410 14.17 9.17 9.59
C LEU A 410 15.19 8.04 9.77
N GLU A 411 14.85 6.86 9.26
CA GLU A 411 15.82 5.81 8.93
C GLU A 411 16.19 6.00 7.45
N CYS A 412 17.47 6.23 7.16
CA CYS A 412 17.98 6.34 5.78
C CYS A 412 19.03 5.26 5.50
N GLN A 413 19.04 4.74 4.28
CA GLN A 413 20.01 3.72 3.85
C GLN A 413 20.25 3.80 2.32
N PRO A 414 21.48 3.58 1.85
CA PRO A 414 21.73 3.45 0.42
C PRO A 414 21.08 2.15 -0.10
N LEU A 415 20.47 2.22 -1.27
CA LEU A 415 20.03 1.06 -2.01
C LEU A 415 21.22 0.50 -2.79
N GLN A 416 21.75 -0.61 -2.31
CA GLN A 416 22.84 -1.34 -2.96
C GLN A 416 22.39 -2.76 -3.26
N THR A 417 22.85 -3.29 -4.39
CA THR A 417 22.84 -4.72 -4.68
C THR A 417 24.04 -5.42 -4.04
N PRO A 418 23.92 -6.70 -3.65
CA PRO A 418 25.05 -7.52 -3.19
C PRO A 418 26.01 -7.93 -4.33
N VAL A 419 26.08 -7.14 -5.40
CA VAL A 419 26.93 -7.35 -6.58
C VAL A 419 27.92 -6.21 -6.62
N ASN A 420 29.21 -6.52 -6.54
CA ASN A 420 30.26 -5.52 -6.73
C ASN A 420 30.20 -4.98 -8.16
N ASP A 421 30.49 -3.69 -8.33
CA ASP A 421 30.38 -2.99 -9.62
C ASP A 421 31.21 -3.67 -10.73
N GLN A 422 32.33 -4.31 -10.40
CA GLN A 422 33.15 -5.10 -11.33
C GLN A 422 32.37 -6.23 -12.04
N THR A 423 31.48 -6.93 -11.31
CA THR A 423 30.64 -8.00 -11.86
C THR A 423 29.45 -7.44 -12.65
N ILE A 424 28.97 -6.25 -12.29
CA ILE A 424 27.97 -5.51 -13.08
C ILE A 424 28.58 -5.06 -14.42
N SER A 425 29.82 -4.58 -14.40
CA SER A 425 30.55 -4.16 -15.60
C SER A 425 30.77 -5.31 -16.57
N SER A 426 31.20 -6.49 -16.12
CA SER A 426 31.43 -7.64 -17.01
C SER A 426 30.14 -8.15 -17.68
N ILE A 427 29.04 -8.24 -16.92
CA ILE A 427 27.72 -8.59 -17.49
C ILE A 427 27.27 -7.55 -18.52
N SER A 428 27.48 -6.26 -18.23
CA SER A 428 27.12 -5.18 -19.14
C SER A 428 27.90 -5.22 -20.45
N HIS A 429 29.21 -5.48 -20.42
CA HIS A 429 30.05 -5.61 -21.62
C HIS A 429 29.63 -6.82 -22.47
N SER A 430 29.34 -7.97 -21.85
CA SER A 430 28.86 -9.16 -22.59
C SER A 430 27.52 -8.95 -23.28
N ASN A 431 26.63 -8.11 -22.71
CA ASN A 431 25.35 -7.78 -23.33
C ASN A 431 25.47 -6.64 -24.37
N GLN A 432 26.41 -5.70 -24.20
CA GLN A 432 26.67 -4.64 -25.18
C GLN A 432 27.11 -5.23 -26.52
N GLN A 433 27.99 -6.24 -26.51
CA GLN A 433 28.40 -6.95 -27.72
C GLN A 433 27.23 -7.60 -28.48
N VAL A 434 26.18 -8.06 -27.78
CA VAL A 434 24.96 -8.61 -28.42
C VAL A 434 24.07 -7.51 -29.01
N THR A 435 23.98 -6.35 -28.37
CA THR A 435 23.23 -5.20 -28.90
C THR A 435 23.94 -4.48 -30.05
N GLU A 436 25.27 -4.36 -30.02
CA GLU A 436 26.05 -3.75 -31.11
C GLU A 436 25.98 -4.62 -32.38
N HIS A 437 26.10 -5.95 -32.24
CA HIS A 437 25.94 -6.87 -33.35
C HIS A 437 24.52 -6.88 -33.94
N SER A 438 23.51 -6.41 -33.19
CA SER A 438 22.14 -6.21 -33.66
C SER A 438 21.93 -4.84 -34.33
N LEU A 439 22.68 -3.81 -33.93
CA LEU A 439 22.64 -2.47 -34.54
C LEU A 439 23.46 -2.40 -35.83
N GLN A 440 24.58 -3.15 -35.92
CA GLN A 440 25.42 -3.22 -37.13
C GLN A 440 24.71 -3.86 -38.33
N ILE A 441 23.70 -4.71 -38.10
CA ILE A 441 22.85 -5.30 -39.16
C ILE A 441 21.88 -4.26 -39.74
N CYS A 442 21.56 -3.18 -39.00
CA CYS A 442 20.69 -2.10 -39.49
C CYS A 442 21.46 -0.92 -40.12
N ALA A 443 22.77 -0.81 -39.88
CA ALA A 443 23.59 0.33 -40.32
C ALA A 443 24.21 0.18 -41.73
N SER A 444 24.01 -0.96 -42.40
CA SER A 444 24.51 -1.24 -43.75
C SER A 444 23.61 -0.73 -44.88
N THR A 445 22.49 -0.08 -44.56
CA THR A 445 21.60 0.61 -45.50
C THR A 445 21.20 1.99 -45.01
N GLU A 446 22.14 2.95 -45.07
CA GLU A 446 21.86 4.35 -45.43
C GLU A 446 23.20 5.10 -45.59
N GLY A 447 23.53 5.45 -46.83
CA GLY A 447 24.76 6.18 -47.15
C GLY A 447 24.52 7.68 -47.30
N SER A 448 25.48 8.47 -46.83
CA SER A 448 25.74 9.86 -47.24
C SER A 448 24.67 10.92 -46.93
N LEU A 449 24.98 11.80 -45.97
CA LEU A 449 25.03 13.25 -46.20
C LEU A 449 25.87 13.95 -45.13
N GLN A 450 26.57 15.02 -45.54
CA GLN A 450 27.62 15.66 -44.75
C GLN A 450 27.12 16.73 -43.77
N THR A 451 27.98 17.03 -42.81
CA THR A 451 27.86 18.00 -41.71
C THR A 451 27.78 19.46 -42.15
N GLN A 452 27.16 20.29 -41.31
CA GLN A 452 27.72 21.56 -40.85
C GLN A 452 27.14 21.91 -39.48
N GLY A 453 27.95 22.49 -38.58
CA GLY A 453 27.59 22.70 -37.17
C GLY A 453 27.36 24.17 -36.80
N GLN A 454 26.88 24.40 -35.58
CA GLN A 454 26.87 25.71 -34.90
C GLN A 454 26.91 25.55 -33.38
N ASP A 455 27.54 26.51 -32.70
CA ASP A 455 27.86 26.51 -31.27
C ASP A 455 26.68 26.84 -30.33
N PRO A 456 26.78 26.52 -29.02
CA PRO A 456 25.67 26.63 -28.08
C PRO A 456 25.49 28.05 -27.50
N LEU A 457 24.26 28.58 -27.57
CA LEU A 457 23.87 29.80 -26.87
C LEU A 457 23.62 29.56 -25.37
N GLN A 458 24.20 30.42 -24.54
CA GLN A 458 24.01 30.45 -23.10
C GLN A 458 22.59 30.93 -22.73
N ALA A 459 21.95 30.29 -21.74
CA ALA A 459 20.66 30.71 -21.20
C ALA A 459 20.80 31.20 -19.74
N GLN A 460 20.26 32.38 -19.47
CA GLN A 460 20.29 33.05 -18.16
C GLN A 460 19.28 32.45 -17.16
N PRO A 461 19.49 32.62 -15.83
CA PRO A 461 18.60 32.07 -14.80
C PRO A 461 17.22 32.76 -14.78
N LEU A 462 16.17 31.95 -14.53
CA LEU A 462 14.79 32.40 -14.39
C LEU A 462 14.55 33.10 -13.03
N PRO A 463 13.64 34.10 -12.96
CA PRO A 463 13.34 34.83 -11.73
C PRO A 463 12.56 33.98 -10.71
N GLN A 464 12.76 34.25 -9.42
CA GLN A 464 12.03 33.57 -8.35
C GLN A 464 10.56 34.05 -8.25
N PRO A 465 9.60 33.15 -7.96
CA PRO A 465 8.22 33.52 -7.69
C PRO A 465 8.04 34.13 -6.28
N PRO A 466 7.02 34.98 -6.07
CA PRO A 466 6.81 35.67 -4.80
C PRO A 466 6.35 34.74 -3.67
N LEU A 467 6.74 35.10 -2.44
CA LEU A 467 6.29 34.48 -1.20
C LEU A 467 4.75 34.57 -1.05
N VAL A 468 4.12 33.45 -0.68
CA VAL A 468 2.69 33.36 -0.34
C VAL A 468 2.55 33.36 1.20
N PRO A 469 1.56 34.05 1.80
CA PRO A 469 1.58 34.36 3.24
C PRO A 469 1.37 33.14 4.16
N ASP A 470 1.92 33.24 5.37
CA ASP A 470 1.81 32.25 6.44
C ASP A 470 0.35 31.98 6.85
N ILE A 471 -0.05 30.71 6.81
CA ILE A 471 -1.24 30.22 7.53
C ILE A 471 -0.79 29.87 8.94
N PHE A 472 -0.80 30.86 9.84
CA PHE A 472 -0.57 30.64 11.26
C PHE A 472 -1.59 29.65 11.82
N TYR A 473 -1.09 28.55 12.42
CA TYR A 473 -1.89 27.77 13.35
C TYR A 473 -2.09 28.62 14.61
N ASN A 474 -3.31 29.09 14.82
CA ASN A 474 -3.63 29.98 15.93
C ASN A 474 -3.37 29.29 17.28
N THR A 475 -2.29 29.69 17.93
CA THR A 475 -1.98 29.42 19.33
C THR A 475 -2.26 30.67 20.13
N ASP A 476 -3.36 30.71 20.86
CA ASP A 476 -3.57 31.71 21.91
C ASP A 476 -4.09 31.04 23.20
N PRO A 477 -3.66 31.48 24.39
CA PRO A 477 -3.85 30.76 25.63
C PRO A 477 -5.15 31.14 26.36
N VAL A 478 -5.51 30.29 27.32
CA VAL A 478 -6.61 30.50 28.28
C VAL A 478 -6.48 31.85 29.00
N LYS A 479 -7.57 32.62 29.02
CA LYS A 479 -7.84 33.66 30.04
C LYS A 479 -9.20 33.42 30.68
N ASP A 480 -9.29 33.76 31.96
CA ASP A 480 -10.31 33.30 32.91
C ASP A 480 -11.20 34.47 33.40
N ARG A 481 -12.47 34.15 33.75
CA ARG A 481 -13.47 34.96 34.53
C ARG A 481 -14.17 36.18 33.88
N PRO A 482 -15.31 36.68 34.44
CA PRO A 482 -16.31 36.09 35.37
C PRO A 482 -17.80 36.23 34.89
N ARG A 483 -18.77 35.95 35.78
CA ARG A 483 -20.24 35.85 35.57
C ARG A 483 -21.05 37.14 35.76
N GLY A 484 -22.26 37.18 35.19
CA GLY A 484 -23.45 38.01 35.58
C GLY A 484 -23.89 39.03 34.51
N LEU A 485 -25.15 39.46 34.35
CA LEU A 485 -26.49 39.09 34.89
C LEU A 485 -27.54 39.60 33.84
N VAL A 486 -28.51 38.80 33.34
CA VAL A 486 -29.97 38.80 33.68
C VAL A 486 -30.91 39.73 32.86
N LEU A 487 -32.19 39.30 32.68
CA LEU A 487 -33.36 39.88 31.96
C LEU A 487 -33.41 39.68 30.42
N SER A 488 -34.55 39.45 29.75
CA SER A 488 -35.97 39.24 30.16
C SER A 488 -36.76 38.56 29.00
N GLY A 489 -37.88 37.86 29.26
CA GLY A 489 -38.82 37.41 28.21
C GLY A 489 -39.71 36.20 28.54
N CYS A 490 -40.79 36.38 29.30
CA CYS A 490 -41.77 35.33 29.65
C CYS A 490 -42.92 35.18 28.64
N VAL A 491 -43.45 33.96 28.47
CA VAL A 491 -44.89 33.67 28.23
C VAL A 491 -45.28 32.31 28.88
N SER A 492 -46.45 32.24 29.54
CA SER A 492 -47.10 31.05 30.17
C SER A 492 -48.51 30.84 29.58
N TRP A 493 -49.33 29.78 29.80
CA TRP A 493 -49.72 28.90 30.94
C TRP A 493 -50.18 27.51 30.38
N SER A 494 -50.52 26.41 31.10
CA SER A 494 -50.21 25.82 32.43
C SER A 494 -50.79 24.36 32.48
N VAL A 495 -50.91 23.72 33.66
CA VAL A 495 -51.33 22.29 33.86
C VAL A 495 -52.86 22.15 34.10
N PRO A 496 -53.45 20.92 34.01
CA PRO A 496 -53.78 20.20 35.24
C PRO A 496 -53.55 18.65 35.24
N THR A 497 -53.57 18.07 36.45
CA THR A 497 -53.29 16.66 36.85
C THR A 497 -54.46 15.70 36.62
N HIS A 498 -54.29 14.39 36.31
CA HIS A 498 -53.99 13.29 37.25
C HIS A 498 -54.01 11.89 36.56
N VAL A 499 -53.22 10.90 37.06
CA VAL A 499 -53.49 9.42 37.13
C VAL A 499 -53.75 8.64 35.80
N THR A 500 -53.30 7.42 35.47
CA THR A 500 -52.42 6.32 36.00
C THR A 500 -51.34 6.02 34.92
N GLY A 501 -50.18 5.39 35.11
CA GLY A 501 -49.86 4.17 35.84
C GLY A 501 -49.68 2.95 34.90
N VAL A 502 -48.53 2.82 34.20
CA VAL A 502 -48.08 1.59 33.51
C VAL A 502 -46.55 1.46 33.54
N GLU A 503 -46.03 0.45 34.24
CA GLU A 503 -44.69 -0.11 33.98
C GLU A 503 -44.78 -1.13 32.84
N TRP A 504 -43.77 -1.24 31.97
CA TRP A 504 -43.50 -2.51 31.28
C TRP A 504 -42.00 -2.77 31.17
N SER A 505 -41.58 -3.95 31.63
CA SER A 505 -40.19 -4.37 31.77
C SER A 505 -39.82 -5.49 30.78
N SER A 506 -38.55 -5.90 30.80
CA SER A 506 -37.94 -6.84 29.87
C SER A 506 -38.54 -8.24 29.82
N GLY A 507 -38.58 -8.87 28.63
CA GLY A 507 -38.97 -10.27 28.47
C GLY A 507 -38.12 -11.07 27.47
N ARG A 508 -37.13 -11.83 27.96
CA ARG A 508 -36.60 -13.01 27.23
C ARG A 508 -37.56 -14.19 27.42
N ARG A 509 -37.72 -15.05 26.40
CA ARG A 509 -38.14 -16.45 26.62
C ARG A 509 -37.28 -17.45 25.85
N ARG A 510 -36.65 -18.37 26.58
CA ARG A 510 -36.40 -19.75 26.14
C ARG A 510 -37.63 -20.58 26.52
N ARG A 511 -37.90 -21.67 25.80
CA ARG A 511 -38.57 -22.86 26.36
C ARG A 511 -37.93 -24.15 25.84
N THR A 512 -38.22 -25.23 26.55
CA THR A 512 -37.48 -26.50 26.62
C THR A 512 -38.20 -27.65 25.90
N ALA A 513 -37.63 -28.86 25.97
CA ALA A 513 -37.92 -30.00 25.10
C ALA A 513 -39.01 -30.99 25.61
N ALA A 514 -39.29 -31.98 24.75
CA ALA A 514 -39.86 -33.32 25.03
C ALA A 514 -41.38 -33.40 25.34
N PRO A 515 -42.06 -34.56 25.12
CA PRO A 515 -41.53 -35.92 24.89
C PRO A 515 -41.97 -36.63 23.58
N ALA A 516 -41.67 -37.93 23.47
CA ALA A 516 -41.81 -38.79 22.28
C ALA A 516 -42.94 -39.84 22.40
N VAL A 517 -43.38 -40.41 21.27
CA VAL A 517 -44.14 -41.67 21.12
C VAL A 517 -43.71 -42.37 19.81
N GLU A 518 -43.76 -43.70 19.76
CA GLU A 518 -43.25 -44.60 18.71
C GLU A 518 -44.30 -45.05 17.66
N ALA A 519 -43.84 -45.36 16.43
CA ALA A 519 -44.28 -46.42 15.49
C ALA A 519 -43.41 -46.31 14.21
N VAL A 520 -42.66 -47.31 13.70
CA VAL A 520 -43.01 -48.66 13.16
C VAL A 520 -43.91 -48.55 11.91
N ALA A 521 -43.60 -49.06 10.70
CA ALA A 521 -42.39 -49.67 10.10
C ALA A 521 -42.53 -49.80 8.55
N MET A 522 -41.51 -50.41 7.89
CA MET A 522 -41.51 -51.04 6.53
C MET A 522 -41.52 -50.12 5.28
N ASN A 523 -40.45 -50.16 4.47
CA ASN A 523 -40.29 -50.86 3.17
C ASN A 523 -40.84 -50.04 1.96
N GLN A 524 -40.26 -50.06 0.75
CA GLN A 524 -39.23 -50.93 0.15
C GLN A 524 -38.42 -50.18 -0.95
N THR A 525 -37.48 -50.89 -1.57
CA THR A 525 -36.63 -50.56 -2.75
C THR A 525 -37.42 -49.96 -3.95
N ASP A 526 -36.83 -49.18 -4.87
CA ASP A 526 -35.60 -49.41 -5.65
C ASP A 526 -34.68 -48.18 -5.82
#